data_AF-A0A920CZJ1-F1
#
_entry.id   AF-A0A920CZJ1-F1
#
_cell.length_a   1.000
_cell.length_b   1.000
_cell.length_c   1.000
_cell.angle_alpha   90.00
_cell.angle_beta   90.00
_cell.angle_gamma   90.00
#
_symmetry.space_group_name_H-M   'P 1'
#
loop_
_entity.id
_entity.type
_entity.pdbx_description
1 polymer ?
#
loop_
_entity_poly.entity_id
_entity_poly.type
_entity_poly.pdbx_seq_one_letter_code
_entity_poly.pdbx_strand_id
1 'polypeptide(L)'
;MNNMIKRSRTAAFSLLAGDWVVLLLFTVLGGIEHQMGLSVWDAVIVALPYLIIWPIIAFLSGAYRDQTYSSYTKTTAMIAIAWVITHPLALGLRWFLYNKPAFTTFAPVALVFVYLFLVIWRLIFVWIYKRSTNETDKQA
;
A
#
# COMPACT_ATOMS: atom_id res chain seq x y z
N MET A 1 -6.67 -28.88 1.94
CA MET A 1 -6.30 -27.97 0.83
C MET A 1 -7.18 -26.72 0.74
N ASN A 2 -8.52 -26.82 0.79
CA ASN A 2 -9.44 -25.66 0.69
C ASN A 2 -9.22 -24.55 1.74
N ASN A 3 -8.91 -24.90 3.00
CA ASN A 3 -8.75 -23.91 4.07
C ASN A 3 -7.50 -23.04 3.90
N MET A 4 -6.40 -23.60 3.38
CA MET A 4 -5.17 -22.85 3.12
C MET A 4 -5.36 -21.80 2.01
N ILE A 5 -6.05 -22.17 0.93
CA ILE A 5 -6.34 -21.26 -0.18
C ILE A 5 -7.29 -20.14 0.25
N LYS A 6 -8.28 -20.45 1.10
CA LYS A 6 -9.21 -19.44 1.61
C LYS A 6 -8.52 -18.43 2.53
N ARG A 7 -7.61 -18.90 3.40
CA ARG A 7 -6.81 -18.04 4.29
C ARG A 7 -5.89 -17.10 3.51
N SER A 8 -5.18 -17.60 2.50
CA SER A 8 -4.26 -16.78 1.69
C SER A 8 -5.00 -15.70 0.89
N ARG A 9 -6.19 -16.01 0.35
CA ARG A 9 -7.05 -15.02 -0.31
C ARG A 9 -7.52 -13.94 0.65
N THR A 10 -7.99 -14.34 1.83
CA THR A 10 -8.46 -13.39 2.85
C THR A 10 -7.33 -12.44 3.26
N ALA A 11 -6.13 -12.97 3.51
CA ALA A 11 -4.95 -12.16 3.79
C ALA A 11 -4.61 -11.18 2.66
N ALA A 12 -4.62 -11.63 1.41
CA ALA A 12 -4.37 -10.78 0.26
C ALA A 12 -5.40 -9.63 0.14
N PHE A 13 -6.69 -9.92 0.35
CA PHE A 13 -7.74 -8.89 0.36
C PHE A 13 -7.57 -7.89 1.50
N SER A 14 -7.27 -8.35 2.72
CA SER A 14 -7.01 -7.46 3.86
C SER A 14 -5.80 -6.55 3.62
N LEU A 15 -4.74 -7.10 3.01
CA LEU A 15 -3.56 -6.33 2.63
C LEU A 15 -3.88 -5.25 1.61
N LEU A 16 -4.58 -5.60 0.52
CA LEU A 16 -5.00 -4.65 -0.51
C LEU A 16 -5.88 -3.53 0.06
N ALA A 17 -6.88 -3.90 0.88
CA ALA A 17 -7.78 -2.93 1.49
C ALA A 17 -7.02 -1.96 2.41
N GLY A 18 -6.13 -2.48 3.26
CA GLY A 18 -5.30 -1.65 4.13
C GLY A 18 -4.31 -0.76 3.37
N ASP A 19 -3.76 -1.23 2.26
CA ASP A 19 -2.91 -0.39 1.40
C ASP A 19 -3.69 0.79 0.80
N TRP A 20 -4.92 0.56 0.34
CA TRP A 20 -5.79 1.64 -0.14
C TRP A 20 -6.13 2.64 0.96
N VAL A 21 -6.40 2.17 2.18
CA VAL A 21 -6.61 3.04 3.35
C VAL A 21 -5.38 3.89 3.61
N VAL A 22 -4.18 3.30 3.57
CA VAL A 22 -2.90 4.04 3.73
C VAL A 22 -2.72 5.10 2.65
N LEU A 23 -2.98 4.76 1.38
CA LEU A 23 -2.84 5.69 0.27
C LEU A 23 -3.81 6.87 0.38
N LEU A 24 -5.05 6.62 0.78
CA LEU A 24 -6.05 7.65 1.05
C LEU A 24 -5.69 8.49 2.28
N LEU A 25 -5.20 7.86 3.35
CA LEU A 25 -4.78 8.56 4.56
C LEU A 25 -3.67 9.57 4.24
N PHE A 26 -2.69 9.18 3.41
CA PHE A 26 -1.63 10.10 2.98
C PHE A 26 -2.19 11.33 2.26
N THR A 27 -3.14 11.18 1.34
CA THR A 27 -3.69 12.33 0.60
C THR A 27 -4.55 13.23 1.46
N VAL A 28 -5.32 12.66 2.40
CA VAL A 28 -6.08 13.44 3.40
C VAL A 28 -5.13 14.25 4.29
N LEU A 29 -4.12 13.59 4.88
CA LEU A 29 -3.17 14.26 5.77
C LEU A 29 -2.37 15.35 5.05
N GLY A 30 -1.91 15.10 3.83
CA GLY A 30 -1.23 16.11 3.02
C GLY A 30 -2.13 17.31 2.71
N GLY A 31 -3.42 17.07 2.43
CA GLY A 31 -4.39 18.15 2.21
C GLY A 31 -4.63 19.01 3.44
N ILE A 32 -4.71 18.39 4.63
CA ILE A 32 -4.85 19.08 5.92
C ILE A 32 -3.60 19.92 6.19
N GLU A 33 -2.41 19.34 6.06
CA GLU A 33 -1.13 20.01 6.33
C GLU A 33 -0.95 21.25 5.45
N HIS A 34 -1.33 21.16 4.18
CA HIS A 34 -1.27 22.28 3.25
C HIS A 34 -2.50 23.22 3.30
N GLN A 35 -3.41 23.02 4.27
CA GLN A 35 -4.62 23.83 4.45
C GLN A 35 -5.45 24.00 3.17
N MET A 36 -5.48 22.95 2.34
CA MET A 36 -6.07 23.00 0.99
C MET A 36 -7.61 22.96 0.99
N GLY A 37 -8.24 22.78 2.16
CA GLY A 37 -9.70 22.69 2.27
C GLY A 37 -10.30 21.51 1.48
N LEU A 38 -9.54 20.43 1.30
CA LEU A 38 -9.96 19.28 0.48
C LEU A 38 -11.17 18.58 1.09
N SER A 39 -12.16 18.27 0.25
CA SER A 39 -13.18 17.28 0.59
C SER A 39 -12.59 15.86 0.58
N VAL A 40 -13.31 14.90 1.16
CA VAL A 40 -12.95 13.47 1.07
C VAL A 40 -12.85 13.03 -0.39
N TRP A 41 -13.71 13.56 -1.26
CA TRP A 41 -13.69 13.22 -2.68
C TRP A 41 -12.45 13.74 -3.40
N ASP A 42 -11.98 14.95 -3.05
CA ASP A 42 -10.74 15.49 -3.61
C ASP A 42 -9.54 14.63 -3.21
N ALA A 43 -9.51 14.13 -1.96
CA ALA A 43 -8.45 13.23 -1.51
C ALA A 43 -8.42 11.91 -2.30
N VAL A 44 -9.61 11.38 -2.68
CA VAL A 44 -9.73 10.21 -3.56
C VAL A 44 -9.21 10.52 -4.95
N ILE A 45 -9.58 11.66 -5.56
CA ILE A 45 -9.10 12.08 -6.88
C ILE A 45 -7.57 12.21 -6.89
N VAL A 46 -6.98 12.80 -5.84
CA VAL A 46 -5.52 12.93 -5.70
C VAL A 46 -4.84 11.57 -5.56
N ALA A 47 -5.45 10.63 -4.82
CA ALA A 47 -4.91 9.29 -4.61
C ALA A 47 -5.11 8.37 -5.83
N LEU A 48 -6.09 8.66 -6.70
CA LEU A 48 -6.57 7.76 -7.74
C LEU A 48 -5.46 7.12 -8.61
N PRO A 49 -4.45 7.87 -9.10
CA PRO A 49 -3.38 7.27 -9.88
C PRO A 49 -2.61 6.19 -9.10
N TYR A 50 -2.39 6.39 -7.80
CA TYR A 50 -1.74 5.41 -6.94
C TYR A 50 -2.68 4.25 -6.60
N LEU A 51 -3.97 4.52 -6.36
CA LEU A 51 -4.98 3.48 -6.12
C LEU A 51 -5.10 2.49 -7.30
N ILE A 52 -4.84 2.96 -8.52
CA ILE A 52 -4.86 2.14 -9.74
C ILE A 52 -3.54 1.39 -9.93
N ILE A 53 -2.40 2.08 -9.87
CA ILE A 53 -1.10 1.48 -10.21
C ILE A 53 -0.60 0.53 -9.11
N TRP A 54 -0.78 0.90 -7.83
CA TRP A 54 -0.23 0.12 -6.72
C TRP A 54 -0.71 -1.34 -6.69
N PRO A 55 -2.02 -1.65 -6.80
CA PRO A 55 -2.48 -3.05 -6.77
C PRO A 55 -1.86 -3.91 -7.87
N ILE A 56 -1.67 -3.34 -9.06
CA ILE A 56 -1.09 -4.03 -10.22
C ILE A 56 0.37 -4.38 -9.91
N ILE A 57 1.17 -3.40 -9.52
CA ILE A 57 2.59 -3.60 -9.26
C ILE A 57 2.82 -4.47 -8.01
N ALA A 58 2.05 -4.27 -6.94
CA ALA A 58 2.10 -5.08 -5.73
C ALA A 58 1.71 -6.54 -5.99
N PHE A 59 0.75 -6.79 -6.89
CA PHE A 59 0.41 -8.15 -7.32
C PHE A 59 1.56 -8.79 -8.11
N LEU A 60 2.07 -8.08 -9.13
CA LEU A 60 3.14 -8.58 -10.01
C LEU A 60 4.45 -8.85 -9.23
N SER A 61 4.78 -8.00 -8.25
CA SER A 61 5.95 -8.17 -7.39
C SER A 61 5.80 -9.32 -6.37
N GLY A 62 4.57 -9.78 -6.13
CA GLY A 62 4.27 -10.78 -5.12
C GLY A 62 4.21 -10.22 -3.70
N ALA A 63 3.93 -8.93 -3.54
CA ALA A 63 3.72 -8.29 -2.23
C ALA A 63 2.50 -8.86 -1.46
N TYR A 64 1.60 -9.57 -2.15
CA TYR A 64 0.46 -10.27 -1.55
C TYR A 64 0.66 -11.78 -1.38
N ARG A 65 1.88 -12.29 -1.56
CA ARG A 65 2.19 -13.72 -1.36
C ARG A 65 2.52 -14.01 0.11
N ASP A 66 2.10 -15.19 0.60
CA ASP A 66 2.34 -15.63 1.98
C ASP A 66 3.81 -15.60 2.39
N GLN A 67 4.68 -16.09 1.50
CA GLN A 67 6.13 -16.03 1.68
C GLN A 67 6.69 -14.61 1.89
N THR A 68 5.95 -13.56 1.54
CA THR A 68 6.35 -12.16 1.72
C THR A 68 5.87 -11.67 3.08
N TYR A 69 4.57 -11.80 3.38
CA TYR A 69 3.96 -11.34 4.64
C TYR A 69 4.17 -12.29 5.84
N SER A 70 4.99 -13.33 5.69
CA SER A 70 5.50 -14.14 6.81
C SER A 70 6.86 -13.65 7.34
N SER A 71 7.51 -12.68 6.69
CA SER A 71 8.80 -12.11 7.10
C SER A 71 8.80 -10.59 7.08
N TYR A 72 9.22 -9.97 8.18
CA TYR A 72 9.33 -8.51 8.30
C TYR A 72 10.33 -7.94 7.27
N THR A 73 11.54 -8.51 7.20
CA THR A 73 12.59 -8.06 6.28
C THR A 73 12.14 -8.18 4.82
N LYS A 74 11.55 -9.32 4.45
CA LYS A 74 11.10 -9.56 3.08
C LYS A 74 9.92 -8.65 2.72
N THR A 75 9.02 -8.41 3.67
CA THR A 75 7.93 -7.44 3.51
C THR A 75 8.48 -6.05 3.19
N THR A 76 9.36 -5.51 4.04
CA THR A 76 9.93 -4.17 3.85
C THR A 76 10.66 -4.04 2.51
N ALA A 77 11.53 -5.00 2.18
CA ALA A 77 12.28 -4.99 0.92
C ALA A 77 11.36 -5.07 -0.30
N MET A 78 10.33 -5.93 -0.27
CA MET A 78 9.41 -6.09 -1.38
C MET A 78 8.56 -4.83 -1.59
N ILE A 79 8.08 -4.21 -0.51
CA ILE A 79 7.34 -2.95 -0.57
C ILE A 79 8.24 -1.84 -1.15
N ALA A 80 9.52 -1.78 -0.78
CA ALA A 80 10.46 -0.80 -1.34
C ALA A 80 10.59 -0.95 -2.86
N ILE A 81 10.84 -2.18 -3.34
CA ILE A 81 10.99 -2.46 -4.78
C ILE A 81 9.70 -2.13 -5.53
N ALA A 82 8.56 -2.62 -5.05
CA ALA A 82 7.26 -2.38 -5.69
C ALA A 82 6.89 -0.89 -5.70
N TRP A 83 7.23 -0.17 -4.63
CA TRP A 83 6.93 1.25 -4.50
C TRP A 83 7.79 2.12 -5.42
N VAL A 84 9.09 1.82 -5.54
CA VAL A 84 9.99 2.52 -6.47
C VAL A 84 9.52 2.41 -7.92
N ILE A 85 8.87 1.31 -8.30
CA ILE A 85 8.26 1.14 -9.64
C ILE A 85 6.90 1.83 -9.72
N THR A 86 6.05 1.67 -8.70
CA THR A 86 4.71 2.27 -8.65
C THR A 86 4.77 3.79 -8.73
N HIS A 87 5.70 4.39 -8.01
CA HIS A 87 5.76 5.83 -7.82
C HIS A 87 5.89 6.62 -9.14
N PRO A 88 6.88 6.37 -10.01
CA PRO A 88 6.98 7.07 -11.30
C PRO A 88 5.80 6.76 -12.23
N LEU A 89 5.26 5.54 -12.22
CA LEU A 89 4.11 5.17 -13.04
C LEU A 89 2.83 5.91 -12.61
N ALA A 90 2.59 6.01 -11.31
CA ALA A 90 1.45 6.76 -10.76
C ALA A 90 1.59 8.27 -11.00
N LEU A 91 2.80 8.83 -10.93
CA LEU A 91 3.06 10.23 -11.31
C LEU A 91 2.83 10.46 -12.80
N GLY A 92 3.25 9.53 -13.66
CA GLY A 92 2.98 9.59 -15.10
C GLY A 92 1.47 9.54 -15.39
N LEU A 93 0.74 8.65 -14.73
CA LEU A 93 -0.71 8.57 -14.85
C LEU A 93 -1.39 9.85 -14.31
N ARG A 94 -0.89 10.42 -13.22
CA ARG A 94 -1.36 11.71 -12.68
C ARG A 94 -1.19 12.85 -13.68
N TRP A 95 -0.04 12.90 -14.36
CA TRP A 95 0.22 13.90 -15.39
C TRP A 95 -0.74 13.72 -16.56
N PHE A 96 -0.93 12.48 -17.02
CA PHE A 96 -1.87 12.17 -18.10
C PHE A 96 -3.32 12.54 -17.76
N LEU A 97 -3.81 12.19 -16.56
CA LEU A 97 -5.20 12.42 -16.17
C LEU A 97 -5.52 13.89 -15.84
N TYR A 98 -4.59 14.60 -15.20
CA TYR A 98 -4.88 15.90 -14.59
C TYR A 98 -4.02 17.05 -15.11
N ASN A 99 -3.16 16.79 -16.09
CA ASN A 99 -2.18 17.74 -16.62
C ASN A 99 -1.34 18.42 -15.50
N LYS A 100 -1.03 17.66 -14.44
CA LYS A 100 -0.22 18.12 -13.31
C LYS A 100 1.25 17.72 -13.51
N PRO A 101 2.23 18.60 -13.26
CA PRO A 101 3.64 18.24 -13.41
C PRO A 101 4.01 17.06 -12.52
N ALA A 102 4.68 16.05 -13.10
CA ALA A 102 5.06 14.82 -12.40
C ALA A 102 6.06 15.07 -11.26
N PHE A 103 6.98 16.02 -11.44
CA PHE A 103 8.07 16.30 -10.51
C PHE A 103 7.90 17.65 -9.81
N THR A 104 7.01 17.66 -8.82
CA THR A 104 6.89 18.76 -7.84
C THR A 104 7.38 18.28 -6.48
N THR A 105 7.34 19.12 -5.44
CA THR A 105 7.61 18.73 -4.04
C THR A 105 6.76 17.54 -3.58
N PHE A 106 5.59 17.33 -4.18
CA PHE A 106 4.76 16.15 -3.95
C PHE A 106 5.49 14.84 -4.23
N ALA A 107 6.32 14.76 -5.28
CA ALA A 107 6.97 13.51 -5.68
C ALA A 107 7.91 12.94 -4.60
N PRO A 108 8.96 13.65 -4.13
CA PRO A 108 9.85 13.12 -3.10
C PRO A 108 9.13 12.88 -1.77
N VAL A 109 8.16 13.73 -1.40
CA VAL A 109 7.37 13.56 -0.17
C VAL A 109 6.52 12.28 -0.25
N ALA A 110 5.78 12.09 -1.35
CA ALA A 110 4.98 10.88 -1.55
C ALA A 110 5.87 9.64 -1.66
N LEU A 111 7.05 9.72 -2.29
CA LEU A 111 8.00 8.61 -2.35
C LEU A 111 8.38 8.11 -0.95
N VAL A 112 8.72 9.03 -0.03
CA VAL A 112 9.18 8.68 1.32
C VAL A 112 8.02 8.33 2.24
N PHE A 113 7.04 9.21 2.39
CA PHE A 113 6.02 9.06 3.43
C PHE A 113 5.02 7.95 3.13
N VAL A 114 4.64 7.75 1.86
CA VAL A 114 3.77 6.62 1.52
C VAL A 114 4.50 5.29 1.71
N TYR A 115 5.79 5.23 1.35
CA TYR A 115 6.60 4.05 1.65
C TYR A 115 6.60 3.73 3.15
N LEU A 116 6.84 4.73 4.00
CA LEU A 116 6.82 4.56 5.45
C LEU A 116 5.46 4.08 5.94
N PHE A 117 4.37 4.71 5.48
CA PHE A 117 3.02 4.32 5.89
C PHE A 117 2.68 2.89 5.45
N LEU A 118 3.02 2.52 4.21
CA LEU A 118 2.82 1.16 3.70
C LEU A 118 3.64 0.17 4.52
N VAL A 119 4.91 0.44 4.79
CA VAL A 119 5.74 -0.47 5.61
C VAL A 119 5.17 -0.60 7.02
N ILE A 120 4.81 0.49 7.70
CA ILE A 120 4.24 0.44 9.05
C ILE A 120 2.98 -0.43 9.06
N TRP A 121 2.05 -0.19 8.14
CA TRP A 121 0.84 -1.00 8.00
C TRP A 121 1.17 -2.48 7.75
N ARG A 122 2.08 -2.76 6.82
CA ARG A 122 2.46 -4.13 6.46
C ARG A 122 3.14 -4.87 7.61
N LEU A 123 3.97 -4.19 8.40
CA LEU A 123 4.60 -4.78 9.59
C LEU A 123 3.56 -5.08 10.68
N ILE A 124 2.58 -4.20 10.90
CA ILE A 124 1.44 -4.46 11.78
C ILE A 124 0.69 -5.70 11.30
N PHE A 125 0.39 -5.79 10.01
CA PHE A 125 -0.27 -6.97 9.44
C PHE A 125 0.53 -8.25 9.67
N VAL A 126 1.84 -8.24 9.39
CA VAL A 126 2.73 -9.40 9.61
C VAL A 126 2.70 -9.84 11.08
N TRP A 127 2.71 -8.88 12.01
CA TRP A 127 2.64 -9.15 13.44
C TRP A 127 1.31 -9.81 13.85
N ILE A 128 0.17 -9.30 13.37
CA ILE A 128 -1.15 -9.90 13.60
C ILE A 128 -1.20 -11.31 13.00
N TYR A 129 -0.73 -11.46 11.75
CA TYR A 129 -0.75 -12.73 11.03
C TYR A 129 0.02 -13.82 11.78
N LYS A 130 1.25 -13.51 12.22
CA LYS A 130 2.09 -14.44 12.99
C LYS A 130 1.47 -14.86 14.34
N ARG A 131 0.75 -13.96 15.01
CA ARG A 131 0.03 -14.34 16.23
C ARG A 131 -1.09 -15.32 15.95
N SER A 132 -1.88 -15.06 14.91
CA SER A 132 -2.97 -15.94 14.51
C SER A 132 -2.51 -17.34 14.09
N THR A 133 -1.32 -17.47 13.47
CA THR A 133 -0.74 -18.78 13.12
C THR A 133 -0.29 -19.54 14.36
N ASN A 134 0.44 -18.87 15.27
CA ASN A 134 0.96 -19.50 16.47
C ASN A 134 -0.14 -20.00 17.42
N GLU A 135 -1.28 -19.31 17.48
CA GLU A 135 -2.44 -19.76 18.26
C GLU A 135 -3.11 -21.01 17.67
N THR A 136 -3.15 -21.11 16.34
CA THR A 136 -3.70 -22.30 15.67
C THR A 136 -2.81 -23.52 15.90
N ASP A 137 -1.49 -23.35 15.80
CA ASP A 137 -0.52 -24.44 15.98
C ASP A 137 -0.51 -24.98 17.43
N LYS A 138 -0.89 -24.16 18.42
CA LYS A 138 -1.04 -24.59 19.82
C LYS A 138 -2.31 -25.40 20.10
N GLN A 139 -3.29 -25.33 19.21
CA GLN A 139 -4.60 -26.00 19.36
C GLN A 139 -4.71 -27.30 18.54
N ALA A 140 -3.72 -27.58 17.69
CA ALA A 140 -3.62 -28.80 16.87
C ALA A 140 -2.75 -29.85 17.57
#